data_AF-A0A442XJK5-F1
#
_entry.id   AF-A0A442XJK5-F1
#
_cell.length_a   1.000
_cell.length_b   1.000
_cell.length_c   1.000
_cell.angle_alpha   90.00
_cell.angle_beta   90.00
_cell.angle_gamma   90.00
#
_symmetry.space_group_name_H-M   'P 1'
#
loop_
_entity.id
_entity.type
_entity.pdbx_description
1 polymer ?
#
loop_
_entity_poly.entity_id
_entity_poly.type
_entity_poly.pdbx_seq_one_letter_code
_entity_poly.pdbx_strand_id
1 'polypeptide(L)'
;MAAILSIAGDIYSMLGYKGPLFAALSWSVVLFSLLLLLYPRRTELLIGLVMVSLVLYALRMPVASNNKTITAVMNGAILLSAAVLYLRAAGRGAALDRMALYQQIRVVARALLAIMYFYGIFHKINTDFLDPSVSCAVGLYAPLARPFGLEDDLFGRYLAIFATFVIEAIAIVSLYWKRYFAVGFILALVFHYVIPISAYSWYMDFSSLVFALYVLSIPTPASEALYRSSLEFTNPLRETFGRVGILLPGAAVMLLAVTLVILLTYAFPGRSFDMMVHSVWILIWAVVGGAAMVVLAYVALQNLPCKTVSSPRQPLWVYLVPGLFFLSCLSPYVGLKTESSINMFSNLHTEAGQTNHLLFPKPPYLFNYQNEVVKIVDSSEPHLVRQSRAGNHHVLLDLKKQLRRKPEAWVTYVKDGETITRANASTFAGEMPSLIERKLLMFKLVDFSRPKACTH
;
A
#
# COMPACT_ATOMS: atom_id res chain seq x y z
N MET A 1 -7.06 6.98 -11.41
CA MET A 1 -7.86 6.80 -10.16
C MET A 1 -7.01 6.39 -8.97
N ALA A 2 -6.34 5.23 -8.97
CA ALA A 2 -5.52 4.79 -7.83
C ALA A 2 -4.47 5.84 -7.37
N ALA A 3 -3.78 6.50 -8.31
CA ALA A 3 -2.84 7.58 -7.99
C ALA A 3 -3.49 8.79 -7.28
N ILE A 4 -4.74 9.14 -7.62
CA ILE A 4 -5.50 10.22 -6.98
C ILE A 4 -5.85 9.83 -5.54
N LEU A 5 -6.34 8.61 -5.32
CA LEU A 5 -6.66 8.11 -3.97
C LEU A 5 -5.41 7.96 -3.10
N SER A 6 -4.26 7.62 -3.71
CA SER A 6 -2.98 7.57 -2.99
C SER A 6 -2.47 8.94 -2.56
N ILE A 7 -2.59 9.97 -3.40
CA ILE A 7 -2.15 11.32 -3.03
C ILE A 7 -3.13 12.01 -2.08
N ALA A 8 -4.42 11.69 -2.16
CA ALA A 8 -5.44 12.15 -1.23
C ALA A 8 -5.14 11.78 0.23
N GLY A 9 -4.55 10.60 0.46
CA GLY A 9 -4.07 10.17 1.78
C GLY A 9 -2.85 10.94 2.30
N ASP A 10 -2.33 11.91 1.54
CA ASP A 10 -1.27 12.83 1.95
C ASP A 10 -1.67 14.29 1.71
N ILE A 11 -2.88 14.66 2.19
CA ILE A 11 -3.47 15.99 2.04
C ILE A 11 -2.52 17.10 2.48
N TYR A 12 -1.75 16.89 3.56
CA TYR A 12 -0.76 17.86 4.06
C TYR A 12 0.35 18.17 3.06
N SER A 13 0.72 17.20 2.22
CA SER A 13 1.65 17.45 1.12
C SER A 13 1.02 18.34 0.05
N MET A 14 -0.26 18.16 -0.27
CA MET A 14 -0.98 18.99 -1.25
C MET A 14 -1.22 20.42 -0.75
N LEU A 15 -1.44 20.58 0.56
CA LEU A 15 -1.62 21.87 1.23
C LEU A 15 -0.30 22.63 1.45
N GLY A 16 0.86 22.04 1.13
CA GLY A 16 2.15 22.73 1.22
C GLY A 16 2.84 22.67 2.58
N TYR A 17 2.28 21.98 3.58
CA TYR A 17 2.91 21.84 4.91
C TYR A 17 4.27 21.14 4.87
N LYS A 18 4.51 20.29 3.85
CA LYS A 18 5.80 19.60 3.65
C LYS A 18 6.77 20.42 2.78
N GLY A 19 6.40 21.64 2.39
CA GLY A 19 7.17 22.52 1.53
C GLY A 19 6.69 22.56 0.07
N PRO A 20 7.07 23.61 -0.68
CA PRO A 20 6.53 23.89 -2.02
C PRO A 20 6.88 22.80 -3.04
N LEU A 21 8.07 22.19 -2.94
CA LEU A 21 8.47 21.09 -3.83
C LEU A 21 7.54 19.88 -3.68
N PHE A 22 7.21 19.49 -2.45
CA PHE A 22 6.31 18.37 -2.20
C PHE A 22 4.88 18.66 -2.67
N ALA A 23 4.41 19.90 -2.51
CA ALA A 23 3.12 20.34 -3.05
C ALA A 23 3.10 20.29 -4.59
N ALA A 24 4.11 20.85 -5.24
CA ALA A 24 4.23 20.85 -6.69
C ALA A 24 4.22 19.43 -7.27
N LEU A 25 5.00 18.52 -6.68
CA LEU A 25 5.02 17.11 -7.08
C LEU A 25 3.67 16.41 -6.83
N SER A 26 3.02 16.68 -5.69
CA SER A 26 1.72 16.10 -5.36
C SER A 26 0.62 16.55 -6.34
N TRP A 27 0.56 17.83 -6.66
CA TRP A 27 -0.36 18.37 -7.65
C TRP A 27 -0.03 17.92 -9.08
N SER A 28 1.25 17.68 -9.38
CA SER A 28 1.65 17.08 -10.66
C SER A 28 1.11 15.66 -10.81
N VAL A 29 1.10 14.84 -9.74
CA VAL A 29 0.45 13.52 -9.76
C VAL A 29 -1.04 13.63 -10.09
N VAL A 30 -1.74 14.59 -9.47
CA VAL A 30 -3.16 14.85 -9.77
C VAL A 30 -3.34 15.27 -11.22
N LEU A 31 -2.56 16.24 -11.70
CA LEU A 31 -2.61 16.75 -13.07
C LEU A 31 -2.41 15.65 -14.09
N PHE A 32 -1.32 14.87 -14.00
CA PHE A 32 -1.07 13.77 -14.94
C PHE A 32 -2.15 12.68 -14.86
N SER A 33 -2.71 12.42 -13.68
CA SER A 33 -3.83 11.49 -13.52
C SER A 33 -5.08 11.97 -14.26
N LEU A 34 -5.44 13.24 -14.14
CA LEU A 34 -6.58 13.84 -14.84
C LEU A 34 -6.33 13.89 -16.35
N LEU A 35 -5.14 14.27 -16.79
CA LEU A 35 -4.77 14.27 -18.20
C LEU A 35 -4.82 12.85 -18.79
N LEU A 36 -4.45 11.81 -18.04
CA LEU A 36 -4.61 10.42 -18.52
C LEU A 36 -6.07 9.99 -18.65
N LEU A 37 -6.97 10.46 -17.79
CA LEU A 37 -8.40 10.21 -17.95
C LEU A 37 -8.94 10.87 -19.22
N LEU A 38 -8.49 12.09 -19.53
CA LEU A 38 -8.89 12.84 -20.72
C LEU A 38 -8.22 12.33 -22.01
N TYR A 39 -7.01 11.78 -21.90
CA TYR A 39 -6.16 11.34 -23.01
C TYR A 39 -5.56 9.94 -22.75
N PRO A 40 -6.38 8.88 -22.61
CA PRO A 40 -5.94 7.54 -22.21
C PRO A 40 -5.00 6.87 -23.23
N ARG A 41 -4.90 7.43 -24.44
CA ARG A 41 -4.01 6.95 -25.49
C ARG A 41 -2.61 7.58 -25.49
N ARG A 42 -2.31 8.55 -24.61
CA ARG A 42 -1.00 9.21 -24.59
C ARG A 42 -0.06 8.53 -23.60
N THR A 43 0.86 7.69 -24.10
CA THR A 43 1.84 7.00 -23.25
C THR A 43 2.78 7.97 -22.52
N GLU A 44 3.11 9.10 -23.13
CA GLU A 44 3.92 10.16 -22.52
C GLU A 44 3.36 10.62 -21.16
N LEU A 45 2.03 10.73 -21.05
CA LEU A 45 1.37 11.14 -19.80
C LEU A 45 1.47 10.04 -18.73
N LEU A 46 1.47 8.77 -19.14
CA LEU A 46 1.69 7.64 -18.23
C LEU A 46 3.12 7.66 -17.70
N ILE A 47 4.10 7.85 -18.59
CA ILE A 47 5.51 7.95 -18.20
C ILE A 47 5.71 9.17 -17.27
N GLY A 48 5.12 10.32 -17.59
CA GLY A 48 5.13 11.51 -16.74
C GLY A 48 4.55 11.25 -15.34
N LEU A 49 3.36 10.65 -15.25
CA LEU A 49 2.73 10.27 -13.98
C LEU A 49 3.65 9.38 -13.14
N VAL A 50 4.20 8.34 -13.76
CA VAL A 50 5.04 7.33 -13.12
C VAL A 50 6.35 7.93 -12.64
N MET A 51 7.01 8.75 -13.46
CA MET A 51 8.24 9.47 -13.11
C MET A 51 8.03 10.39 -11.90
N VAL A 52 7.02 11.27 -11.95
CA VAL A 52 6.71 12.20 -10.86
C VAL A 52 6.39 11.44 -9.58
N SER A 53 5.61 10.36 -9.68
CA SER A 53 5.26 9.54 -8.52
C SER A 53 6.49 8.88 -7.88
N LEU A 54 7.46 8.43 -8.69
CA LEU A 54 8.72 7.86 -8.19
C LEU A 54 9.64 8.91 -7.57
N VAL A 55 9.76 10.09 -8.19
CA VAL A 55 10.52 11.20 -7.61
C VAL A 55 9.93 11.58 -6.25
N LEU A 56 8.60 11.71 -6.17
CA LEU A 56 7.91 11.99 -4.92
C LEU A 56 8.16 10.90 -3.87
N TYR A 57 8.06 9.62 -4.25
CA TYR A 57 8.36 8.50 -3.35
C TYR A 57 9.82 8.54 -2.88
N ALA A 58 10.77 8.78 -3.79
CA ALA A 58 12.20 8.81 -3.49
C ALA A 58 12.59 9.94 -2.52
N LEU A 59 11.93 11.10 -2.63
CA LEU A 59 12.07 12.21 -1.70
C LEU A 59 11.44 11.92 -0.33
N ARG A 60 10.35 11.16 -0.31
CA ARG A 60 9.68 10.75 0.93
C ARG A 60 10.36 9.58 1.66
N MET A 61 11.23 8.83 1.01
CA MET A 61 11.93 7.69 1.64
C MET A 61 12.68 8.11 2.92
N PRO A 62 12.61 7.31 3.99
CA PRO A 62 11.95 6.00 4.10
C PRO A 62 10.41 6.09 4.23
N VAL A 63 9.69 5.16 3.61
CA VAL A 63 8.21 5.11 3.62
C VAL A 63 7.73 3.78 4.21
N ALA A 64 7.02 3.80 5.33
CA ALA A 64 6.51 2.59 6.00
C ALA A 64 5.36 1.91 5.23
N SER A 65 4.61 2.67 4.43
CA SER A 65 3.42 2.20 3.74
C SER A 65 3.71 1.13 2.68
N ASN A 66 3.08 -0.03 2.86
CA ASN A 66 3.18 -1.19 1.97
C ASN A 66 2.65 -0.87 0.57
N ASN A 67 1.50 -0.20 0.47
CA ASN A 67 0.86 0.16 -0.80
C ASN A 67 1.68 1.19 -1.61
N LYS A 68 2.29 2.20 -0.96
CA LYS A 68 3.21 3.13 -1.63
C LYS A 68 4.45 2.41 -2.16
N THR A 69 4.94 1.41 -1.42
CA THR A 69 6.08 0.58 -1.83
C THR A 69 5.74 -0.28 -3.05
N ILE A 70 4.60 -0.99 -3.06
CA ILE A 70 4.13 -1.74 -4.23
C ILE A 70 3.94 -0.81 -5.44
N THR A 71 3.38 0.38 -5.21
CA THR A 71 3.18 1.39 -6.27
C THR A 71 4.52 1.85 -6.85
N ALA A 72 5.53 2.09 -6.02
CA ALA A 72 6.87 2.43 -6.49
C ALA A 72 7.51 1.29 -7.30
N VAL A 73 7.36 0.04 -6.87
CA VAL A 73 7.86 -1.14 -7.61
C VAL A 73 7.16 -1.28 -8.97
N MET A 74 5.83 -1.14 -8.99
CA MET A 74 5.04 -1.15 -10.21
C MET A 74 5.45 -0.04 -11.18
N ASN A 75 5.59 1.19 -10.66
CA ASN A 75 6.03 2.35 -11.42
C ASN A 75 7.44 2.16 -11.99
N GLY A 76 8.38 1.64 -11.18
CA GLY A 76 9.73 1.31 -11.64
C GLY A 76 9.72 0.27 -12.76
N ALA A 77 8.87 -0.75 -12.67
CA ALA A 77 8.70 -1.74 -13.72
C ALA A 77 8.11 -1.15 -15.02
N ILE A 78 7.15 -0.21 -14.92
CA ILE A 78 6.61 0.51 -16.08
C ILE A 78 7.74 1.27 -16.81
N LEU A 79 8.58 2.00 -16.06
CA LEU A 79 9.71 2.74 -16.66
C LEU A 79 10.76 1.82 -17.26
N LEU A 80 11.14 0.75 -16.55
CA LEU A 80 12.11 -0.21 -17.07
C LEU A 80 11.60 -0.85 -18.36
N SER A 81 10.33 -1.25 -18.40
CA SER A 81 9.69 -1.81 -19.58
C SER A 81 9.65 -0.82 -20.73
N ALA A 82 9.26 0.43 -20.46
CA ALA A 82 9.25 1.50 -21.45
C ALA A 82 10.67 1.78 -21.98
N ALA A 83 11.69 1.84 -21.12
CA ALA A 83 13.08 2.08 -21.50
C ALA A 83 13.63 0.95 -22.39
N VAL A 84 13.42 -0.31 -22.01
CA VAL A 84 13.86 -1.47 -22.80
C VAL A 84 13.20 -1.48 -24.17
N LEU A 85 11.89 -1.22 -24.25
CA LEU A 85 11.15 -1.17 -25.50
C LEU A 85 11.58 0.03 -26.36
N TYR A 86 11.81 1.19 -25.74
CA TYR A 86 12.30 2.39 -26.43
C TYR A 86 13.67 2.15 -27.05
N LEU A 87 14.63 1.59 -26.31
CA LEU A 87 15.97 1.28 -26.82
C LEU A 87 15.93 0.29 -27.99
N ARG A 88 15.03 -0.70 -27.95
CA ARG A 88 14.83 -1.65 -29.05
C ARG A 88 14.17 -1.02 -30.27
N ALA A 89 13.26 -0.07 -30.06
CA ALA A 89 12.54 0.62 -31.13
C ALA A 89 13.38 1.73 -31.77
N ALA A 90 14.20 2.45 -31.00
CA ALA A 90 15.11 3.49 -31.46
C ALA A 90 16.14 2.93 -32.45
N GLY A 91 16.67 1.73 -32.21
CA GLY A 91 17.54 1.02 -33.16
C GLY A 91 16.85 0.63 -34.47
N ARG A 92 15.53 0.82 -34.58
CA ARG A 92 14.69 0.52 -35.77
C ARG A 92 13.90 1.74 -36.28
N GLY A 93 14.12 2.94 -35.72
CA GLY A 93 13.37 4.16 -36.06
C GLY A 93 11.86 4.09 -35.75
N ALA A 94 11.44 3.18 -34.86
CA ALA A 94 10.03 2.94 -34.56
C ALA A 94 9.56 3.63 -33.27
N ALA A 95 8.25 3.94 -33.21
CA ALA A 95 7.62 4.40 -31.98
C ALA A 95 7.51 3.27 -30.93
N LEU A 96 7.35 3.64 -29.66
CA LEU A 96 7.19 2.71 -28.55
C LEU A 96 5.97 1.79 -28.76
N ASP A 97 6.20 0.48 -28.79
CA ASP A 97 5.12 -0.52 -28.88
C ASP A 97 4.32 -0.58 -27.57
N ARG A 98 3.13 0.01 -27.61
CA ARG A 98 2.21 0.09 -26.47
C ARG A 98 1.62 -1.25 -26.08
N MET A 99 1.41 -2.15 -27.05
CA MET A 99 0.85 -3.46 -26.76
C MET A 99 1.91 -4.32 -26.07
N ALA A 100 3.16 -4.28 -26.53
CA ALA A 100 4.27 -4.94 -25.84
C ALA A 100 4.44 -4.40 -24.41
N LEU A 101 4.38 -3.07 -24.23
CA LEU A 101 4.44 -2.44 -22.90
C LEU A 101 3.31 -2.95 -22.00
N TYR A 102 2.07 -2.95 -22.50
CA TYR A 102 0.92 -3.48 -21.77
C TYR A 102 1.15 -4.93 -21.35
N GLN A 103 1.55 -5.84 -22.27
CA GLN A 103 1.77 -7.24 -21.92
C GLN A 103 2.85 -7.45 -20.84
N GLN A 104 3.94 -6.68 -20.87
CA GLN A 104 4.98 -6.74 -19.83
C GLN A 104 4.44 -6.29 -18.46
N ILE A 105 3.74 -5.15 -18.43
CA ILE A 105 3.20 -4.58 -17.19
C ILE A 105 2.15 -5.51 -16.54
N ARG A 106 1.35 -6.23 -17.33
CA ARG A 106 0.37 -7.20 -16.78
C ARG A 106 1.04 -8.34 -16.01
N VAL A 107 2.17 -8.84 -16.51
CA VAL A 107 2.94 -9.89 -15.83
C VAL A 107 3.44 -9.39 -14.49
N VAL A 108 3.97 -8.17 -14.45
CA VAL A 108 4.42 -7.51 -13.23
C VAL A 108 3.25 -7.34 -12.26
N ALA A 109 2.13 -6.79 -12.71
CA ALA A 109 0.96 -6.54 -11.87
C ALA A 109 0.43 -7.83 -11.21
N ARG A 110 0.33 -8.91 -12.01
CA ARG A 110 -0.09 -10.23 -11.52
C ARG A 110 0.92 -10.82 -10.53
N ALA A 111 2.21 -10.67 -10.79
CA ALA A 111 3.25 -11.10 -9.86
C ALA A 111 3.19 -10.32 -8.54
N LEU A 112 3.02 -8.99 -8.59
CA LEU A 112 2.89 -8.16 -7.39
C LEU A 112 1.65 -8.52 -6.56
N LEU A 113 0.50 -8.83 -7.19
CA LEU A 113 -0.66 -9.36 -6.48
C LEU A 113 -0.35 -10.69 -5.80
N ALA A 114 0.31 -11.61 -6.51
CA ALA A 114 0.67 -12.91 -5.94
C ALA A 114 1.60 -12.76 -4.72
N ILE A 115 2.63 -11.93 -4.83
CA ILE A 115 3.57 -11.61 -3.75
C ILE A 115 2.80 -11.01 -2.57
N MET A 116 1.90 -10.07 -2.85
CA MET A 116 1.09 -9.41 -1.84
C MET A 116 0.23 -10.40 -1.05
N TYR A 117 -0.51 -11.28 -1.72
CA TYR A 117 -1.34 -12.28 -1.05
C TYR A 117 -0.51 -13.36 -0.34
N PHE A 118 0.62 -13.76 -0.93
CA PHE A 118 1.52 -14.71 -0.30
C PHE A 118 2.02 -14.17 1.05
N TYR A 119 2.56 -12.96 1.08
CA TYR A 119 3.04 -12.34 2.33
C TYR A 119 1.91 -11.92 3.24
N GLY A 120 0.75 -11.56 2.67
CA GLY A 120 -0.50 -11.34 3.41
C GLY A 120 -0.83 -12.54 4.29
N ILE A 121 -0.76 -13.76 3.75
CA ILE A 121 -0.97 -15.00 4.48
C ILE A 121 0.24 -15.32 5.36
N PHE A 122 1.43 -15.37 4.77
CA PHE A 122 2.65 -15.84 5.44
C PHE A 122 2.92 -15.07 6.73
N HIS A 123 2.88 -13.73 6.68
CA HIS A 123 3.11 -12.93 7.88
C HIS A 123 2.01 -13.10 8.94
N LYS A 124 0.78 -13.47 8.57
CA LYS A 124 -0.34 -13.73 9.48
C LYS A 124 -0.28 -15.10 10.16
N ILE A 125 0.60 -16.01 9.71
CA ILE A 125 0.83 -17.32 10.37
C ILE A 125 1.67 -17.10 11.64
N ASN A 126 1.06 -16.45 12.63
CA ASN A 126 1.66 -16.14 13.93
C ASN A 126 0.61 -16.22 15.04
N THR A 127 1.07 -16.36 16.29
CA THR A 127 0.20 -16.55 17.45
C THR A 127 -0.76 -15.38 17.67
N ASP A 128 -0.27 -14.16 17.51
CA ASP A 128 -1.00 -12.94 17.89
C ASP A 128 -2.10 -12.59 16.86
N PHE A 129 -1.91 -12.94 15.59
CA PHE A 129 -2.96 -12.77 14.56
C PHE A 129 -4.11 -13.76 14.75
N LEU A 130 -3.84 -14.94 15.30
CA LEU A 130 -4.83 -15.99 15.57
C LEU A 130 -5.56 -15.78 16.90
N ASP A 131 -5.11 -14.86 17.74
CA ASP A 131 -5.74 -14.50 19.00
C ASP A 131 -6.84 -13.44 18.78
N PRO A 132 -8.13 -13.76 18.99
CA PRO A 132 -9.23 -12.82 18.77
C PRO A 132 -9.24 -11.62 19.73
N SER A 133 -8.41 -11.61 20.77
CA SER A 133 -8.28 -10.47 21.69
C SER A 133 -7.41 -9.34 21.14
N VAL A 134 -6.47 -9.66 20.23
CA VAL A 134 -5.49 -8.68 19.69
C VAL A 134 -5.37 -8.67 18.17
N SER A 135 -5.99 -9.63 17.49
CA SER A 135 -5.87 -9.77 16.04
C SER A 135 -6.30 -8.51 15.30
N CYS A 136 -5.47 -8.08 14.35
CA CYS A 136 -5.81 -6.98 13.47
C CYS A 136 -7.05 -7.25 12.60
N ALA A 137 -7.37 -8.52 12.29
CA ALA A 137 -8.60 -8.83 11.59
C ALA A 137 -9.83 -8.48 12.44
N VAL A 138 -9.75 -8.66 13.76
CA VAL A 138 -10.80 -8.26 14.70
C VAL A 138 -10.90 -6.73 14.80
N GLY A 139 -9.75 -6.04 14.79
CA GLY A 139 -9.72 -4.57 14.75
C GLY A 139 -10.44 -3.98 13.53
N LEU A 140 -10.37 -4.66 12.38
CA LEU A 140 -11.09 -4.31 11.15
C LEU A 140 -12.57 -4.70 11.19
N TYR A 141 -12.90 -5.82 11.82
CA TYR A 141 -14.26 -6.34 11.96
C TYR A 141 -15.12 -5.49 12.91
N ALA A 142 -14.59 -5.13 14.07
CA ALA A 142 -15.38 -4.50 15.14
C ALA A 142 -16.10 -3.20 14.69
N PRO A 143 -15.47 -2.26 13.95
CA PRO A 143 -16.17 -1.09 13.43
C PRO A 143 -17.30 -1.40 12.45
N LEU A 144 -17.17 -2.48 11.66
CA LEU A 144 -18.19 -2.91 10.70
C LEU A 144 -19.38 -3.60 11.38
N ALA A 145 -19.10 -4.31 12.47
CA ALA A 145 -20.09 -5.07 13.24
C ALA A 145 -20.84 -4.22 14.29
N ARG A 146 -20.22 -3.14 14.78
CA ARG A 146 -20.76 -2.25 15.81
C ARG A 146 -22.18 -1.72 15.52
N PRO A 147 -22.54 -1.28 14.30
CA PRO A 147 -23.91 -0.83 14.00
C PRO A 147 -24.98 -1.90 14.23
N PHE A 148 -24.58 -3.18 14.31
CA PHE A 148 -25.47 -4.32 14.52
C PHE A 148 -25.35 -4.92 15.93
N GLY A 149 -24.50 -4.36 16.81
CA GLY A 149 -24.24 -4.89 18.15
C GLY A 149 -23.49 -6.22 18.16
N LEU A 150 -22.68 -6.51 17.13
CA LEU A 150 -21.98 -7.78 16.94
C LEU A 150 -20.45 -7.66 17.09
N GLU A 151 -19.93 -6.51 17.52
CA GLU A 151 -18.47 -6.25 17.62
C GLU A 151 -17.73 -7.18 18.60
N ASP A 152 -18.45 -7.65 19.63
CA ASP A 152 -17.91 -8.53 20.67
C ASP A 152 -18.29 -10.00 20.48
N ASP A 153 -18.98 -10.33 19.39
CA ASP A 153 -19.34 -11.70 19.06
C ASP A 153 -18.09 -12.53 18.73
N LEU A 154 -17.86 -13.60 19.51
CA LEU A 154 -16.69 -14.46 19.37
C LEU A 154 -16.66 -15.16 18.02
N PHE A 155 -17.83 -15.55 17.50
CA PHE A 155 -17.93 -16.19 16.20
C PHE A 155 -17.51 -15.23 15.08
N GLY A 156 -18.02 -14.00 15.07
CA GLY A 156 -17.64 -12.95 14.13
C GLY A 156 -16.15 -12.61 14.16
N ARG A 157 -15.55 -12.58 15.36
CA ARG A 157 -14.10 -12.36 15.53
C ARG A 157 -13.26 -13.46 14.89
N TYR A 158 -13.57 -14.73 15.14
CA TYR A 158 -12.88 -15.84 14.48
C TYR A 158 -13.17 -15.89 12.98
N LEU A 159 -14.40 -15.60 12.56
CA LEU A 159 -14.77 -15.52 11.16
C LEU A 159 -13.90 -14.49 10.43
N ALA A 160 -13.65 -13.32 11.01
CA ALA A 160 -12.77 -12.31 10.42
C ALA A 160 -11.33 -12.83 10.23
N ILE A 161 -10.77 -13.52 11.23
CA ILE A 161 -9.44 -14.13 11.18
C ILE A 161 -9.36 -15.16 10.05
N PHE A 162 -10.24 -16.16 10.07
CA PHE A 162 -10.20 -17.27 9.11
C PHE A 162 -10.61 -16.85 7.70
N ALA A 163 -11.60 -15.95 7.56
CA ALA A 163 -11.98 -15.40 6.26
C ALA A 163 -10.81 -14.70 5.58
N THR A 164 -9.95 -14.01 6.34
CA THR A 164 -8.73 -13.39 5.78
C THR A 164 -7.83 -14.43 5.12
N PHE A 165 -7.52 -15.53 5.81
CA PHE A 165 -6.71 -16.62 5.22
C PHE A 165 -7.37 -17.24 3.99
N VAL A 166 -8.66 -17.57 4.09
CA VAL A 166 -9.40 -18.24 3.03
C VAL A 166 -9.50 -17.34 1.79
N ILE A 167 -9.87 -16.07 1.96
CA ILE A 167 -9.99 -15.11 0.86
C ILE A 167 -8.65 -14.87 0.20
N GLU A 168 -7.58 -14.63 0.97
CA GLU A 168 -6.24 -14.42 0.41
C GLU A 168 -5.70 -15.67 -0.31
N ALA A 169 -5.96 -16.88 0.23
CA ALA A 169 -5.59 -18.15 -0.40
C ALA A 169 -6.35 -18.39 -1.71
N ILE A 170 -7.66 -18.15 -1.74
CA ILE A 170 -8.47 -18.22 -2.96
C ILE A 170 -7.97 -17.18 -3.97
N ALA A 171 -7.65 -15.96 -3.52
CA ALA A 171 -7.16 -14.90 -4.38
C ALA A 171 -5.86 -15.29 -5.08
N ILE A 172 -4.87 -15.84 -4.38
CA ILE A 172 -3.59 -16.25 -4.99
C ILE A 172 -3.72 -17.47 -5.91
N VAL A 173 -4.48 -18.49 -5.51
CA VAL A 173 -4.67 -19.72 -6.31
C VAL A 173 -5.46 -19.41 -7.59
N SER A 174 -6.57 -18.68 -7.44
CA SER A 174 -7.41 -18.30 -8.59
C SER A 174 -6.69 -17.36 -9.55
N LEU A 175 -5.72 -16.57 -9.04
CA LEU A 175 -4.94 -15.66 -9.87
C LEU A 175 -4.20 -16.40 -10.97
N TYR A 176 -3.79 -17.66 -10.79
CA TYR A 176 -3.13 -18.47 -11.85
C TYR A 176 -4.02 -19.56 -12.43
N TRP A 177 -5.07 -19.95 -11.72
CA TRP A 177 -6.02 -20.96 -12.21
C TRP A 177 -7.16 -20.33 -13.02
N LYS A 178 -7.01 -20.35 -14.35
CA LYS A 178 -7.97 -19.73 -15.31
C LYS A 178 -9.44 -20.07 -15.05
N ARG A 179 -9.74 -21.32 -14.67
CA ARG A 179 -11.11 -21.80 -14.40
C ARG A 179 -11.76 -21.06 -13.23
N TYR A 180 -11.00 -20.75 -12.19
CA TYR A 180 -11.50 -20.14 -10.96
C TYR A 180 -11.14 -18.66 -10.83
N PHE A 181 -10.44 -18.08 -11.81
CA PHE A 181 -10.02 -16.67 -11.79
C PHE A 181 -11.16 -15.72 -11.48
N ALA A 182 -12.35 -15.91 -12.08
CA ALA A 182 -13.51 -15.06 -11.82
C ALA A 182 -13.94 -15.08 -10.35
N VAL A 183 -13.93 -16.26 -9.73
CA VAL A 183 -14.33 -16.45 -8.33
C VAL A 183 -13.41 -15.67 -7.40
N GLY A 184 -12.10 -15.89 -7.48
CA GLY A 184 -11.19 -15.19 -6.58
C GLY A 184 -10.98 -13.72 -6.96
N PHE A 185 -11.18 -13.33 -8.22
CA PHE A 185 -11.24 -11.93 -8.62
C PHE A 185 -12.42 -11.20 -7.96
N ILE A 186 -13.64 -11.73 -8.09
CA ILE A 186 -14.84 -11.12 -7.48
C ILE A 186 -14.73 -11.10 -5.96
N LEU A 187 -14.30 -12.22 -5.36
CA LEU A 187 -14.09 -12.30 -3.91
C LEU A 187 -13.08 -11.25 -3.42
N ALA A 188 -11.97 -11.09 -4.14
CA ALA A 188 -10.97 -10.07 -3.82
C ALA A 188 -11.52 -8.65 -4.00
N LEU A 189 -12.31 -8.38 -5.04
CA LEU A 189 -12.92 -7.07 -5.24
C LEU A 189 -13.87 -6.71 -4.10
N VAL A 190 -14.73 -7.64 -3.67
CA VAL A 190 -15.66 -7.43 -2.54
C VAL A 190 -14.87 -7.19 -1.26
N PHE A 191 -13.87 -8.02 -0.98
CA PHE A 191 -13.03 -7.88 0.20
C PHE A 191 -12.33 -6.51 0.23
N HIS A 192 -11.67 -6.11 -0.86
CA HIS A 192 -10.99 -4.82 -0.95
C HIS A 192 -11.93 -3.62 -1.05
N TYR A 193 -13.19 -3.81 -1.47
CA TYR A 193 -14.23 -2.78 -1.38
C TYR A 193 -14.66 -2.51 0.07
N VAL A 194 -14.85 -3.57 0.85
CA VAL A 194 -15.35 -3.48 2.24
C VAL A 194 -14.30 -2.94 3.20
N ILE A 195 -13.02 -3.30 3.06
CA ILE A 195 -11.96 -2.90 4.00
C ILE A 195 -11.94 -1.37 4.27
N PRO A 196 -11.93 -0.48 3.26
CA PRO A 196 -11.90 0.96 3.52
C PRO A 196 -13.16 1.52 4.18
N ILE A 197 -14.29 0.81 4.09
CA ILE A 197 -15.56 1.21 4.74
C ILE A 197 -15.48 1.03 6.27
N SER A 198 -14.61 0.14 6.77
CA SER A 198 -14.38 -0.03 8.21
C SER A 198 -13.90 1.26 8.91
N ALA A 199 -13.39 2.24 8.14
CA ALA A 199 -12.81 3.48 8.65
C ALA A 199 -11.68 3.27 9.69
N TYR A 200 -11.15 2.05 9.81
CA TYR A 200 -10.10 1.73 10.78
C TYR A 200 -8.76 2.40 10.43
N SER A 201 -8.45 2.50 9.14
CA SER A 201 -7.26 3.20 8.63
C SER A 201 -7.52 3.71 7.20
N TRP A 202 -6.56 4.44 6.64
CA TRP A 202 -6.62 4.92 5.26
C TRP A 202 -6.36 3.77 4.26
N TYR A 203 -7.33 2.88 4.07
CA TYR A 203 -7.18 1.73 3.17
C TYR A 203 -7.56 2.00 1.71
N MET A 204 -8.17 3.15 1.42
CA MET A 204 -8.64 3.48 0.07
C MET A 204 -7.52 3.51 -0.97
N ASP A 205 -6.32 3.92 -0.57
CA ASP A 205 -5.15 3.93 -1.45
C ASP A 205 -4.63 2.50 -1.74
N PHE A 206 -4.67 1.61 -0.75
CA PHE A 206 -4.34 0.21 -0.89
C PHE A 206 -5.37 -0.53 -1.76
N SER A 207 -6.67 -0.43 -1.43
CA SER A 207 -7.73 -1.09 -2.18
C SER A 207 -7.80 -0.64 -3.64
N SER A 208 -7.62 0.66 -3.90
CA SER A 208 -7.59 1.17 -5.27
C SER A 208 -6.37 0.71 -6.07
N LEU A 209 -5.22 0.53 -5.42
CA LEU A 209 -4.04 -0.12 -6.02
C LEU A 209 -4.36 -1.57 -6.39
N VAL A 210 -4.97 -2.34 -5.48
CA VAL A 210 -5.34 -3.74 -5.75
C VAL A 210 -6.32 -3.84 -6.92
N PHE A 211 -7.35 -2.98 -6.97
CA PHE A 211 -8.25 -2.90 -8.12
C PHE A 211 -7.48 -2.63 -9.42
N ALA A 212 -6.53 -1.68 -9.42
CA ALA A 212 -5.73 -1.38 -10.60
C ALA A 212 -4.85 -2.55 -11.04
N LEU A 213 -4.21 -3.26 -10.10
CA LEU A 213 -3.39 -4.44 -10.41
C LEU A 213 -4.23 -5.59 -10.97
N TYR A 214 -5.45 -5.78 -10.46
CA TYR A 214 -6.34 -6.79 -10.99
C TYR A 214 -6.87 -6.44 -12.39
N VAL A 215 -7.20 -5.18 -12.65
CA VAL A 215 -7.57 -4.71 -14.01
C VAL A 215 -6.47 -5.01 -15.02
N LEU A 216 -5.20 -4.97 -14.62
CA LEU A 216 -4.09 -5.40 -15.47
C LEU A 216 -3.97 -6.94 -15.57
N SER A 217 -4.47 -7.67 -14.57
CA SER A 217 -4.37 -9.13 -14.51
C SER A 217 -5.51 -9.88 -15.19
N ILE A 218 -6.65 -9.24 -15.48
CA ILE A 218 -7.76 -9.87 -16.21
C ILE A 218 -7.34 -10.24 -17.65
N PRO A 219 -7.87 -11.32 -18.25
CA PRO A 219 -7.60 -11.69 -19.65
C PRO A 219 -7.95 -10.60 -20.67
N THR A 220 -7.30 -10.62 -21.84
CA THR A 220 -7.48 -9.58 -22.88
C THR A 220 -8.95 -9.41 -23.32
N PRO A 221 -9.74 -10.48 -23.56
CA PRO A 221 -11.15 -10.30 -23.93
C PRO A 221 -11.97 -9.58 -22.86
N ALA A 222 -11.73 -9.89 -21.58
CA ALA A 222 -12.36 -9.19 -20.46
C ALA A 222 -11.90 -7.71 -20.37
N SER A 223 -10.63 -7.43 -20.67
CA SER A 223 -10.12 -6.05 -20.74
C SER A 223 -10.75 -5.26 -21.89
N GLU A 224 -11.00 -5.88 -23.04
CA GLU A 224 -11.69 -5.27 -24.17
C GLU A 224 -13.17 -4.99 -23.85
N ALA A 225 -13.84 -5.92 -23.19
CA ALA A 225 -15.21 -5.74 -22.71
C ALA A 225 -15.29 -4.58 -21.69
N LEU A 226 -14.37 -4.52 -20.72
CA LEU A 226 -14.27 -3.41 -19.77
C LEU A 226 -14.06 -2.07 -20.48
N TYR A 227 -13.19 -2.04 -21.50
CA TYR A 227 -12.95 -0.83 -22.29
C TYR A 227 -14.21 -0.40 -23.06
N ARG A 228 -14.95 -1.35 -23.63
CA ARG A 228 -16.22 -1.09 -24.33
C ARG A 228 -17.27 -0.52 -23.39
N SER A 229 -17.52 -1.14 -22.24
CA SER A 229 -18.46 -0.62 -21.23
C SER A 229 -18.05 0.78 -20.73
N SER A 230 -16.75 1.03 -20.61
CA SER A 230 -16.25 2.37 -20.27
C SER A 230 -16.54 3.40 -21.36
N LEU A 231 -16.43 3.02 -22.63
CA LEU A 231 -16.77 3.89 -23.77
C LEU A 231 -18.28 4.16 -23.86
N GLU A 232 -19.12 3.15 -23.62
CA GLU A 232 -20.59 3.32 -23.59
C GLU A 232 -21.02 4.36 -22.55
N PHE A 233 -20.37 4.38 -21.39
CA PHE A 233 -20.61 5.39 -20.36
C PHE A 233 -20.02 6.77 -20.71
N THR A 234 -18.81 6.81 -21.30
CA THR A 234 -18.07 8.07 -21.50
C THR A 234 -18.37 8.77 -22.83
N ASN A 235 -18.82 8.06 -23.86
CA ASN A 235 -19.12 8.64 -25.17
C ASN A 235 -20.27 9.66 -25.12
N PRO A 236 -21.42 9.39 -24.47
CA PRO A 236 -22.50 10.37 -24.38
C PRO A 236 -22.06 11.65 -23.68
N LEU A 237 -21.30 11.52 -22.59
CA LEU A 237 -20.73 12.65 -21.86
C LEU A 237 -19.75 13.45 -22.74
N ARG A 238 -18.98 12.74 -23.56
CA ARG A 238 -18.00 13.35 -24.45
C ARG A 238 -18.64 14.05 -25.64
N GLU A 239 -19.73 13.53 -26.16
CA GLU A 239 -20.50 14.15 -27.25
C GLU A 239 -21.18 15.44 -26.77
N THR A 240 -21.77 15.43 -25.57
CA THR A 240 -22.48 16.60 -25.02
C THR A 240 -21.54 17.68 -24.47
N PHE A 241 -20.49 17.31 -23.72
CA PHE A 241 -19.66 18.25 -22.96
C PHE A 241 -18.18 18.25 -23.37
N GLY A 242 -17.85 17.63 -24.51
CA GLY A 242 -16.47 17.42 -24.92
C GLY A 242 -15.71 16.50 -23.96
N ARG A 243 -14.37 16.42 -24.09
CA ARG A 243 -13.56 15.49 -23.28
C ARG A 243 -13.66 15.75 -21.77
N VAL A 244 -13.87 17.02 -21.37
CA VAL A 244 -14.01 17.40 -19.96
C VAL A 244 -15.28 16.80 -19.35
N GLY A 245 -16.30 16.48 -20.17
CA GLY A 245 -17.51 15.76 -19.76
C GLY A 245 -17.25 14.47 -18.98
N ILE A 246 -16.14 13.78 -19.26
CA ILE A 246 -15.75 12.53 -18.58
C ILE A 246 -15.45 12.77 -17.09
N LEU A 247 -15.06 13.98 -16.71
CA LEU A 247 -14.76 14.34 -15.32
C LEU A 247 -16.00 14.75 -14.53
N LEU A 248 -17.11 15.09 -15.20
CA LEU A 248 -18.32 15.62 -14.54
C LEU A 248 -18.92 14.66 -13.51
N PRO A 249 -19.08 13.35 -13.76
CA PRO A 249 -19.61 12.44 -12.74
C PRO A 249 -18.71 12.39 -11.50
N GLY A 250 -17.40 12.35 -11.68
CA GLY A 250 -16.44 12.36 -10.58
C GLY A 250 -16.47 13.66 -9.79
N ALA A 251 -16.58 14.81 -10.47
CA ALA A 251 -16.73 16.12 -9.84
C ALA A 251 -18.05 16.26 -9.08
N ALA A 252 -19.15 15.74 -9.62
CA ALA A 252 -20.45 15.73 -8.97
C ALA A 252 -20.44 14.88 -7.69
N VAL A 253 -19.85 13.67 -7.74
CA VAL A 253 -19.67 12.82 -6.55
C VAL A 253 -18.79 13.50 -5.50
N MET A 254 -17.67 14.13 -5.92
CA MET A 254 -16.81 14.89 -5.01
C MET A 254 -17.58 16.04 -4.34
N LEU A 255 -18.30 16.85 -5.12
CA LEU A 255 -19.08 17.97 -4.61
C LEU A 255 -20.15 17.50 -3.62
N LEU A 256 -20.89 16.45 -3.96
CA LEU A 256 -21.90 15.86 -3.09
C LEU A 256 -21.29 15.36 -1.78
N ALA A 257 -20.18 14.61 -1.85
CA ALA A 257 -19.49 14.07 -0.67
C ALA A 257 -18.98 15.20 0.25
N VAL A 258 -18.34 16.22 -0.32
CA VAL A 258 -17.86 17.39 0.43
C VAL A 258 -19.03 18.13 1.08
N THR A 259 -20.10 18.40 0.32
CA THR A 259 -21.29 19.10 0.82
C THR A 259 -21.93 18.34 1.98
N LEU A 260 -22.13 17.03 1.82
CA LEU A 260 -22.71 16.18 2.87
C LEU A 260 -21.85 16.17 4.13
N VAL A 261 -20.53 16.02 4.01
CA VAL A 261 -19.62 16.02 5.17
C VAL A 261 -19.59 17.38 5.87
N ILE A 262 -19.64 18.48 5.12
CA ILE A 262 -19.74 19.83 5.70
C ILE A 262 -21.05 19.97 6.48
N LEU A 263 -22.19 19.58 5.90
CA LEU A 263 -23.49 19.61 6.59
C LEU A 263 -23.50 18.75 7.86
N LEU A 264 -22.93 17.54 7.80
CA LEU A 264 -22.79 16.66 8.96
C LEU A 264 -21.86 17.24 10.03
N THR A 265 -20.82 17.96 9.63
CA THR A 265 -19.90 18.61 10.58
C THR A 265 -20.57 19.79 11.29
N TYR A 266 -21.43 20.54 10.58
CA TYR A 266 -22.26 21.57 11.20
C TYR A 266 -23.30 20.98 12.16
N ALA A 267 -23.92 19.85 11.82
CA ALA A 267 -24.90 19.19 12.68
C ALA A 267 -24.28 18.50 13.90
N PHE A 268 -23.04 18.00 13.77
CA PHE A 268 -22.30 17.29 14.82
C PHE A 268 -20.94 17.96 15.07
N PRO A 269 -20.92 19.10 15.81
CA PRO A 269 -19.69 19.84 16.06
C PRO A 269 -18.68 19.02 16.88
N GLY A 270 -17.39 19.29 16.69
CA GLY A 270 -16.29 18.62 17.40
C GLY A 270 -15.49 17.62 16.56
N ARG A 271 -15.79 17.47 15.26
CA ARG A 271 -14.98 16.65 14.34
C ARG A 271 -13.71 17.38 13.93
N SER A 272 -12.57 16.67 13.95
CA SER A 272 -11.31 17.22 13.46
C SER A 272 -11.29 17.33 11.93
N PHE A 273 -10.41 18.18 11.40
CA PHE A 273 -10.19 18.31 9.96
C PHE A 273 -9.81 16.96 9.30
N ASP A 274 -8.96 16.17 9.96
CA ASP A 274 -8.56 14.85 9.46
C ASP A 274 -9.76 13.89 9.33
N MET A 275 -10.67 13.89 10.31
CA MET A 275 -11.90 13.10 10.25
C MET A 275 -12.82 13.55 9.11
N MET A 276 -12.92 14.85 8.86
CA MET A 276 -13.70 15.38 7.74
C MET A 276 -13.12 14.91 6.41
N VAL A 277 -11.81 15.09 6.19
CA VAL A 277 -11.12 14.65 4.97
C VAL A 277 -11.30 13.15 4.77
N HIS A 278 -11.09 12.35 5.82
CA HIS A 278 -11.27 10.90 5.76
C HIS A 278 -12.70 10.52 5.38
N SER A 279 -13.71 11.18 5.97
CA SER A 279 -15.13 10.94 5.67
C SER A 279 -15.49 11.24 4.21
N VAL A 280 -14.98 12.36 3.66
CA VAL A 280 -15.20 12.72 2.24
C VAL A 280 -14.68 11.60 1.33
N TRP A 281 -13.46 11.14 1.59
CA TRP A 281 -12.85 10.11 0.75
C TRP A 281 -13.50 8.74 0.92
N ILE A 282 -13.98 8.38 2.12
CA ILE A 282 -14.79 7.17 2.30
C ILE A 282 -16.05 7.21 1.44
N LEU A 283 -16.77 8.34 1.40
CA LEU A 283 -17.97 8.48 0.57
C LEU A 283 -17.63 8.38 -0.92
N ILE A 284 -16.53 8.99 -1.35
CA ILE A 284 -16.04 8.85 -2.72
C ILE A 284 -15.70 7.39 -3.03
N TRP A 285 -15.04 6.69 -2.11
CA TRP A 285 -14.73 5.27 -2.27
C TRP A 285 -15.98 4.41 -2.34
N ALA A 286 -16.98 4.65 -1.48
CA ALA A 286 -18.23 3.91 -1.49
C ALA A 286 -18.93 4.00 -2.86
N VAL A 287 -18.97 5.19 -3.46
CA VAL A 287 -19.60 5.38 -4.78
C VAL A 287 -18.70 4.89 -5.91
N VAL A 288 -17.47 5.41 -6.01
CA VAL A 288 -16.57 5.15 -7.15
C VAL A 288 -15.97 3.75 -7.09
N GLY A 289 -15.53 3.31 -5.90
CA GLY A 289 -15.06 1.96 -5.66
C GLY A 289 -16.18 0.93 -5.83
N GLY A 290 -17.39 1.25 -5.37
CA GLY A 290 -18.57 0.40 -5.55
C GLY A 290 -18.95 0.25 -7.02
N ALA A 291 -19.01 1.35 -7.77
CA ALA A 291 -19.25 1.31 -9.22
C ALA A 291 -18.17 0.52 -9.96
N ALA A 292 -16.89 0.73 -9.61
CA ALA A 292 -15.79 -0.04 -10.18
C ALA A 292 -15.92 -1.54 -9.86
N MET A 293 -16.24 -1.91 -8.63
CA MET A 293 -16.46 -3.29 -8.21
C MET A 293 -17.59 -3.94 -9.03
N VAL A 294 -18.74 -3.27 -9.16
CA VAL A 294 -19.90 -3.79 -9.91
C VAL A 294 -19.56 -3.98 -11.38
N VAL A 295 -18.96 -2.99 -12.04
CA VAL A 295 -18.58 -3.08 -13.46
C VAL A 295 -17.57 -4.20 -13.67
N LEU A 296 -16.55 -4.30 -12.82
CA LEU A 296 -15.53 -5.33 -12.93
C LEU A 296 -16.09 -6.74 -12.67
N ALA A 297 -16.97 -6.89 -11.68
CA ALA A 297 -17.64 -8.16 -11.39
C ALA A 297 -18.57 -8.57 -12.54
N TYR A 298 -19.33 -7.63 -13.11
CA TYR A 298 -20.16 -7.86 -14.28
C TYR A 298 -19.32 -8.35 -15.47
N VAL A 299 -18.25 -7.62 -15.81
CA VAL A 299 -17.33 -8.00 -16.90
C VAL A 299 -16.75 -9.40 -16.65
N ALA A 300 -16.35 -9.69 -15.41
CA ALA A 300 -15.83 -11.00 -15.04
C ALA A 300 -16.85 -12.12 -15.26
N LEU A 301 -18.08 -11.96 -14.78
CA LEU A 301 -19.14 -12.96 -14.92
C LEU A 301 -19.50 -13.23 -16.39
N GLN A 302 -19.45 -12.21 -17.25
CA GLN A 302 -19.81 -12.35 -18.66
C GLN A 302 -18.68 -12.93 -19.53
N ASN A 303 -17.42 -12.72 -19.15
CA ASN A 303 -16.27 -13.01 -20.03
C ASN A 303 -15.35 -14.12 -19.51
N LEU A 304 -15.61 -14.68 -18.32
CA LEU A 304 -14.76 -15.69 -17.70
C LEU A 304 -15.52 -16.99 -17.38
N PRO A 305 -14.86 -18.16 -17.46
CA PRO A 305 -13.47 -18.35 -17.87
C PRO A 305 -13.28 -18.18 -19.38
N CYS A 306 -12.26 -17.43 -19.81
CA CYS A 306 -11.96 -17.29 -21.23
C CYS A 306 -11.47 -18.63 -21.82
N LYS A 307 -11.83 -18.90 -23.09
CA LYS A 307 -11.17 -19.95 -23.89
C LYS A 307 -9.67 -19.70 -23.94
N THR A 308 -8.87 -20.75 -24.06
CA THR A 308 -7.40 -20.69 -24.00
C THR A 308 -6.84 -19.80 -25.10
N VAL A 309 -6.53 -18.55 -24.79
CA VAL A 309 -5.79 -17.67 -25.70
C VAL A 309 -4.31 -17.87 -25.44
N SER A 310 -3.55 -18.33 -26.43
CA SER A 310 -2.09 -18.37 -26.35
C SER A 310 -1.59 -16.93 -26.23
N SER A 311 -1.00 -16.58 -25.09
CA SER A 311 -0.31 -15.31 -24.94
C SER A 311 1.16 -15.50 -25.33
N PRO A 312 1.76 -14.57 -26.11
CA PRO A 312 3.17 -14.66 -26.44
C PRO A 312 4.01 -14.65 -25.17
N ARG A 313 5.03 -15.52 -25.12
CA ARG A 313 5.96 -15.60 -23.99
C ARG A 313 6.64 -14.25 -23.81
N GLN A 314 6.51 -13.70 -22.60
CA GLN A 314 7.20 -12.47 -22.23
C GLN A 314 8.65 -12.78 -21.86
N PRO A 315 9.57 -11.82 -22.05
CA PRO A 315 10.97 -12.03 -21.71
C PRO A 315 11.16 -12.18 -20.20
N LEU A 316 12.08 -13.07 -19.79
CA LEU A 316 12.29 -13.44 -18.39
C LEU A 316 12.66 -12.25 -17.48
N TRP A 317 13.31 -11.21 -18.02
CA TRP A 317 13.69 -10.03 -17.24
C TRP A 317 12.48 -9.31 -16.60
N VAL A 318 11.26 -9.47 -17.14
CA VAL A 318 10.04 -8.86 -16.59
C VAL A 318 9.77 -9.37 -15.16
N TYR A 319 10.26 -10.55 -14.80
CA TYR A 319 10.16 -11.11 -13.45
C TYR A 319 11.24 -10.60 -12.49
N LEU A 320 12.27 -9.90 -12.97
CA LEU A 320 13.35 -9.40 -12.12
C LEU A 320 12.84 -8.41 -11.07
N VAL A 321 12.02 -7.43 -11.47
CA VAL A 321 11.50 -6.42 -10.54
C VAL A 321 10.58 -7.03 -9.47
N PRO A 322 9.55 -7.84 -9.81
CA PRO A 322 8.79 -8.58 -8.80
C PRO A 322 9.65 -9.53 -7.95
N GLY A 323 10.62 -10.21 -8.53
CA GLY A 323 11.50 -11.14 -7.81
C GLY A 323 12.34 -10.43 -6.74
N LEU A 324 12.96 -9.30 -7.08
CA LEU A 324 13.68 -8.46 -6.12
C LEU A 324 12.74 -7.94 -5.01
N PHE A 325 11.51 -7.58 -5.38
CA PHE A 325 10.52 -7.15 -4.39
C PHE A 325 10.10 -8.28 -3.45
N PHE A 326 9.90 -9.50 -3.96
CA PHE A 326 9.62 -10.69 -3.15
C PHE A 326 10.75 -10.92 -2.13
N LEU A 327 12.01 -10.83 -2.56
CA LEU A 327 13.16 -10.95 -1.64
C LEU A 327 13.19 -9.81 -0.62
N SER A 328 12.86 -8.58 -1.03
CA SER A 328 12.76 -7.45 -0.09
C SER A 328 11.70 -7.66 0.99
N CYS A 329 10.65 -8.45 0.74
CA CYS A 329 9.61 -8.74 1.72
C CYS A 329 10.04 -9.80 2.76
N LEU A 330 11.13 -10.54 2.51
CA LEU A 330 11.76 -11.42 3.51
C LEU A 330 12.52 -10.65 4.61
N SER A 331 12.66 -9.33 4.47
CA SER A 331 13.45 -8.48 5.36
C SER A 331 13.21 -8.71 6.87
N PRO A 332 11.97 -8.88 7.37
CA PRO A 332 11.73 -9.12 8.79
C PRO A 332 12.41 -10.40 9.29
N TYR A 333 12.49 -11.43 8.45
CA TYR A 333 13.03 -12.74 8.83
C TYR A 333 14.54 -12.83 8.72
N VAL A 334 15.15 -12.04 7.81
CA VAL A 334 16.60 -12.02 7.63
C VAL A 334 17.31 -10.96 8.48
N GLY A 335 16.57 -10.25 9.35
CA GLY A 335 17.16 -9.27 10.28
C GLY A 335 17.41 -7.88 9.67
N LEU A 336 16.74 -7.57 8.56
CA LEU A 336 16.69 -6.23 7.94
C LEU A 336 15.45 -5.48 8.44
N LYS A 337 14.85 -4.62 7.61
CA LYS A 337 13.68 -3.80 7.96
C LYS A 337 12.46 -4.63 8.41
N THR A 338 11.69 -4.08 9.36
CA THR A 338 10.38 -4.65 9.77
C THR A 338 9.18 -3.89 9.24
N GLU A 339 9.38 -2.70 8.65
CA GLU A 339 8.37 -1.96 7.89
C GLU A 339 8.54 -2.07 6.37
N SER A 340 7.48 -1.74 5.62
CA SER A 340 7.50 -1.76 4.15
C SER A 340 7.86 -3.15 3.57
N SER A 341 7.51 -4.22 4.28
CA SER A 341 7.80 -5.61 3.92
C SER A 341 6.53 -6.41 3.61
N ILE A 342 5.38 -5.76 3.42
CA ILE A 342 4.07 -6.42 3.25
C ILE A 342 3.56 -7.08 4.54
N ASN A 343 4.07 -6.67 5.69
CA ASN A 343 3.60 -7.05 7.03
C ASN A 343 2.13 -6.69 7.38
N MET A 344 1.35 -6.20 6.40
CA MET A 344 -0.09 -5.89 6.34
C MET A 344 -0.93 -6.28 7.57
N PHE A 345 -0.83 -5.49 8.65
CA PHE A 345 -1.67 -5.67 9.84
C PHE A 345 -1.67 -7.13 10.31
N SER A 346 -0.48 -7.71 10.36
CA SER A 346 -0.32 -9.14 10.64
C SER A 346 -0.04 -9.44 12.10
N ASN A 347 0.05 -8.44 12.99
CA ASN A 347 0.58 -8.61 14.35
C ASN A 347 2.02 -9.20 14.39
N LEU A 348 2.73 -9.27 13.26
CA LEU A 348 4.06 -9.88 13.19
C LEU A 348 5.05 -9.19 14.12
N HIS A 349 5.79 -9.99 14.86
CA HIS A 349 6.97 -9.60 15.61
C HIS A 349 8.14 -10.48 15.19
N THR A 350 9.25 -9.83 14.88
CA THR A 350 10.50 -10.52 14.59
C THR A 350 11.66 -9.92 15.32
N GLU A 351 11.52 -8.82 16.06
CA GLU A 351 12.63 -8.05 16.64
C GLU A 351 13.30 -8.71 17.87
N ALA A 352 14.52 -8.28 18.20
CA ALA A 352 15.32 -8.76 19.34
C ALA A 352 15.53 -10.29 19.37
N GLY A 353 15.63 -10.92 18.20
CA GLY A 353 15.84 -12.37 18.08
C GLY A 353 14.64 -13.22 18.52
N GLN A 354 13.48 -12.59 18.75
CA GLN A 354 12.23 -13.26 19.11
C GLN A 354 11.27 -13.21 17.93
N THR A 355 10.40 -14.21 17.82
CA THR A 355 9.31 -14.16 16.84
C THR A 355 8.06 -14.82 17.37
N ASN A 356 6.91 -14.29 16.97
CA ASN A 356 5.61 -14.92 17.21
C ASN A 356 5.16 -15.80 16.03
N HIS A 357 6.00 -15.93 14.99
CA HIS A 357 5.68 -16.70 13.79
C HIS A 357 5.67 -18.21 14.07
N LEU A 358 4.68 -18.94 13.56
CA LEU A 358 4.50 -20.36 13.92
C LEU A 358 5.42 -21.32 13.17
N LEU A 359 6.01 -20.89 12.05
CA LEU A 359 6.90 -21.74 11.24
C LEU A 359 8.35 -21.83 11.76
N PHE A 360 8.77 -20.90 12.63
CA PHE A 360 10.15 -20.85 13.10
C PHE A 360 10.20 -20.52 14.59
N PRO A 361 11.00 -21.24 15.41
CA PRO A 361 11.12 -20.94 16.84
C PRO A 361 11.94 -19.66 17.12
N LYS A 362 12.78 -19.26 16.16
CA LYS A 362 13.59 -18.03 16.17
C LYS A 362 13.69 -17.52 14.73
N PRO A 363 13.79 -16.19 14.50
CA PRO A 363 13.94 -15.67 13.15
C PRO A 363 15.32 -16.05 12.58
N PRO A 364 15.39 -16.53 11.31
CA PRO A 364 16.64 -16.95 10.67
C PRO A 364 17.44 -15.73 10.16
N TYR A 365 17.88 -14.88 11.09
CA TYR A 365 18.59 -13.67 10.75
C TYR A 365 19.89 -13.94 10.00
N LEU A 366 20.11 -13.17 8.94
CA LEU A 366 21.39 -13.04 8.24
C LEU A 366 22.10 -11.74 8.64
N PHE A 367 21.35 -10.76 9.14
CA PHE A 367 21.83 -9.44 9.56
C PHE A 367 21.39 -9.15 11.00
N ASN A 368 22.19 -8.37 11.73
CA ASN A 368 21.97 -8.14 13.16
C ASN A 368 21.17 -6.88 13.50
N TYR A 369 20.64 -6.12 12.52
CA TYR A 369 19.99 -4.84 12.83
C TYR A 369 18.83 -4.98 13.82
N GLN A 370 18.01 -6.02 13.69
CA GLN A 370 16.89 -6.24 14.59
C GLN A 370 17.28 -6.77 15.98
N ASN A 371 18.51 -7.27 16.18
CA ASN A 371 19.01 -7.67 17.50
C ASN A 371 19.40 -6.46 18.35
N GLU A 372 19.75 -5.33 17.72
CA GLU A 372 20.19 -4.14 18.43
C GLU A 372 19.00 -3.31 18.91
N VAL A 373 18.32 -3.76 19.96
CA VAL A 373 17.18 -3.06 20.55
C VAL A 373 17.60 -2.33 21.82
N VAL A 374 17.13 -1.08 21.97
CA VAL A 374 17.47 -0.20 23.09
C VAL A 374 16.23 0.34 23.77
N LYS A 375 16.28 0.42 25.10
CA LYS A 375 15.27 1.09 25.91
C LYS A 375 15.73 2.50 26.23
N ILE A 376 15.01 3.51 25.78
CA ILE A 376 15.33 4.90 26.13
C ILE A 376 14.94 5.13 27.59
N VAL A 377 15.80 5.75 28.38
CA VAL A 377 15.53 6.11 29.78
C VAL A 377 15.26 7.60 29.90
N ASP A 378 16.03 8.40 29.18
CA ASP A 378 15.92 9.85 29.18
C ASP A 378 16.34 10.42 27.82
N SER A 379 15.85 11.61 27.46
CA SER A 379 16.12 12.23 26.17
C SER A 379 15.82 13.72 26.18
N SER A 380 16.59 14.49 25.39
CA SER A 380 16.23 15.88 25.07
C SER A 380 14.98 15.98 24.19
N GLU A 381 14.54 14.88 23.57
CA GLU A 381 13.42 14.85 22.63
C GLU A 381 12.15 14.30 23.30
N PRO A 382 11.09 15.11 23.49
CA PRO A 382 9.91 14.71 24.25
C PRO A 382 9.16 13.50 23.70
N HIS A 383 9.18 13.25 22.39
CA HIS A 383 8.48 12.10 21.80
C HIS A 383 9.15 10.77 22.15
N LEU A 384 10.48 10.73 22.25
CA LEU A 384 11.23 9.54 22.65
C LEU A 384 10.93 9.16 24.11
N VAL A 385 10.83 10.17 24.98
CA VAL A 385 10.43 9.98 26.39
C VAL A 385 9.01 9.43 26.47
N ARG A 386 8.06 9.96 25.69
CA ARG A 386 6.69 9.43 25.63
C ARG A 386 6.65 7.98 25.16
N GLN A 387 7.41 7.63 24.12
CA GLN A 387 7.47 6.27 23.59
C GLN A 387 8.03 5.28 24.62
N SER A 388 9.11 5.66 25.30
CA SER A 388 9.69 4.86 26.39
C SER A 388 8.72 4.66 27.57
N ARG A 389 8.03 5.73 28.00
CA ARG A 389 7.02 5.65 29.07
C ARG A 389 5.86 4.72 28.71
N ALA A 390 5.54 4.62 27.43
CA ALA A 390 4.56 3.67 26.90
C ALA A 390 5.11 2.24 26.74
N GLY A 391 6.32 1.95 27.23
CA GLY A 391 6.94 0.62 27.19
C GLY A 391 7.67 0.28 25.89
N ASN A 392 7.72 1.21 24.92
CA ASN A 392 8.32 0.95 23.62
C ASN A 392 9.86 1.02 23.67
N HIS A 393 10.46 0.15 22.87
CA HIS A 393 11.88 0.09 22.60
C HIS A 393 12.15 0.46 21.13
N HIS A 394 13.41 0.73 20.82
CA HIS A 394 13.85 1.16 19.51
C HIS A 394 14.94 0.26 18.96
N VAL A 395 14.93 0.00 17.66
CA VAL A 395 16.12 -0.49 16.98
C VAL A 395 17.17 0.63 16.95
N LEU A 396 18.40 0.32 17.34
CA LEU A 396 19.50 1.29 17.50
C LEU A 396 19.76 2.06 16.21
N LEU A 397 19.63 1.41 15.05
CA LEU A 397 19.76 2.08 13.76
C LEU A 397 18.78 3.26 13.61
N ASP A 398 17.52 3.11 14.03
CA ASP A 398 16.53 4.19 13.94
C ASP A 398 16.78 5.29 14.96
N LEU A 399 17.37 4.99 16.11
CA LEU A 399 17.86 6.00 17.05
C LEU A 399 19.02 6.81 16.44
N LYS A 400 20.02 6.13 15.84
CA LYS A 400 21.14 6.77 15.12
C LYS A 400 20.64 7.70 14.01
N LYS A 401 19.59 7.30 13.27
CA LYS A 401 18.97 8.15 12.24
C LYS A 401 18.37 9.43 12.81
N GLN A 402 17.71 9.35 13.96
CA GLN A 402 17.11 10.51 14.62
C GLN A 402 18.18 11.49 15.10
N LEU A 403 19.20 11.00 15.82
CA LEU A 403 20.32 11.82 16.30
C LEU A 403 21.11 12.45 15.16
N ARG A 404 21.25 11.78 14.01
CA ARG A 404 21.87 12.39 12.82
C ARG A 404 21.08 13.57 12.27
N ARG A 405 19.74 13.55 12.35
CA ARG A 405 18.87 14.64 11.87
C ARG A 405 18.86 15.83 12.81
N LYS A 406 19.11 15.59 14.11
CA LYS A 406 19.21 16.59 15.17
C LYS A 406 20.49 16.37 15.97
N PRO A 407 21.66 16.80 15.46
CA PRO A 407 22.96 16.51 16.09
C PRO A 407 23.09 17.01 17.54
N GLU A 408 22.34 18.06 17.90
CA GLU A 408 22.23 18.65 19.23
C GLU A 408 21.42 17.83 20.23
N ALA A 409 20.59 16.90 19.73
CA ALA A 409 19.80 16.03 20.59
C ALA A 409 20.68 14.99 21.28
N TRP A 410 20.31 14.63 22.51
CA TRP A 410 20.96 13.57 23.27
C TRP A 410 19.93 12.61 23.85
N VAL A 411 20.38 11.38 24.10
CA VAL A 411 19.54 10.31 24.64
C VAL A 411 20.34 9.44 25.60
N THR A 412 19.74 9.07 26.71
CA THR A 412 20.25 8.03 27.62
C THR A 412 19.44 6.77 27.38
N TYR A 413 20.12 5.65 27.13
CA TYR A 413 19.44 4.38 26.84
C TYR A 413 20.16 3.19 27.48
N VAL A 414 19.40 2.11 27.67
CA VAL A 414 19.91 0.81 28.10
C VAL A 414 19.98 -0.12 26.90
N LYS A 415 21.13 -0.76 26.73
CA LYS A 415 21.38 -1.82 25.74
C LYS A 415 22.06 -2.97 26.47
N ASP A 416 21.49 -4.18 26.37
CA ASP A 416 22.07 -5.39 26.98
C ASP A 416 22.42 -5.26 28.48
N GLY A 417 21.65 -4.46 29.22
CA GLY A 417 21.86 -4.17 30.65
C GLY A 417 22.84 -3.03 30.94
N GLU A 418 23.59 -2.55 29.95
CA GLU A 418 24.50 -1.41 30.08
C GLU A 418 23.76 -0.10 29.81
N THR A 419 23.97 0.90 30.67
CA THR A 419 23.38 2.24 30.51
C THR A 419 24.38 3.18 29.83
N ILE A 420 24.02 3.65 28.65
CA ILE A 420 24.79 4.65 27.90
C ILE A 420 24.13 6.01 28.11
N THR A 421 24.85 6.92 28.77
CA THR A 421 24.33 8.23 29.18
C THR A 421 24.59 9.31 28.14
N ARG A 422 23.57 10.13 27.85
CA ARG A 422 23.67 11.32 26.98
C ARG A 422 24.37 11.08 25.63
N ALA A 423 24.15 9.92 25.02
CA ALA A 423 24.61 9.63 23.67
C ALA A 423 24.02 10.63 22.67
N ASN A 424 24.83 11.11 21.74
CA ASN A 424 24.45 12.06 20.70
C ASN A 424 25.05 11.64 19.36
N ALA A 425 24.95 12.49 18.33
CA ALA A 425 25.51 12.17 17.01
C ALA A 425 27.02 11.89 17.02
N SER A 426 27.80 12.56 17.89
CA SER A 426 29.25 12.34 17.99
C SER A 426 29.60 10.98 18.61
N THR A 427 28.77 10.48 19.54
CA THR A 427 28.92 9.14 20.14
C THR A 427 28.95 8.04 19.07
N PHE A 428 28.25 8.25 17.95
CA PHE A 428 28.14 7.29 16.86
C PHE A 428 28.91 7.68 15.59
N ALA A 429 29.85 8.63 15.65
CA ALA A 429 30.46 9.22 14.45
C ALA A 429 31.01 8.17 13.44
N GLY A 430 31.63 7.09 13.94
CA GLY A 430 32.16 5.99 13.12
C GLY A 430 31.13 4.94 12.67
N GLU A 431 29.92 4.97 13.23
CA GLU A 431 28.86 3.97 13.00
C GLU A 431 27.55 4.59 12.51
N MET A 432 27.63 5.81 11.97
CA MET A 432 26.47 6.51 11.46
C MET A 432 25.89 5.81 10.22
N PRO A 433 24.55 5.65 10.13
CA PRO A 433 23.94 4.95 9.01
C PRO A 433 24.18 5.69 7.70
N SER A 434 24.54 4.93 6.66
CA SER A 434 24.73 5.35 5.29
C SER A 434 23.43 5.90 4.68
N LEU A 435 23.52 6.55 3.51
CA LEU A 435 22.32 7.03 2.81
C LEU A 435 21.36 5.88 2.43
N ILE A 436 21.91 4.71 2.08
CA ILE A 436 21.15 3.54 1.67
C ILE A 436 20.38 2.97 2.87
N GLU A 437 21.05 2.74 3.99
CA GLU A 437 20.41 2.24 5.22
C GLU A 437 19.31 3.20 5.71
N ARG A 438 19.54 4.51 5.58
CA ARG A 438 18.53 5.52 5.94
C ARG A 438 17.28 5.48 5.09
N LYS A 439 17.41 5.14 3.81
CA LYS A 439 16.28 5.12 2.87
C LYS A 439 15.56 3.77 2.82
N LEU A 440 16.31 2.67 2.97
CA LEU A 440 15.79 1.32 2.76
C LEU A 440 15.46 0.59 4.05
N LEU A 441 16.15 0.89 5.15
CA LEU A 441 15.88 0.25 6.44
C LEU A 441 14.92 1.12 7.25
N MET A 442 13.84 0.54 7.73
CA MET A 442 12.85 1.19 8.58
C MET A 442 12.27 0.14 9.51
N PHE A 443 12.24 0.42 10.81
CA PHE A 443 11.79 -0.53 11.80
C PHE A 443 10.55 0.00 12.53
N LYS A 444 9.73 -0.94 12.98
CA LYS A 444 8.66 -0.63 13.93
C LYS A 444 9.26 -0.27 15.27
N LEU A 445 8.48 0.45 16.08
CA LEU A 445 8.72 0.45 17.52
C LEU A 445 8.59 -0.97 18.03
N VAL A 446 9.49 -1.34 18.94
CA VAL A 446 9.56 -2.67 19.50
C VAL A 446 8.78 -2.67 20.81
N ASP A 447 7.66 -3.40 20.83
CA ASP A 447 6.89 -3.66 22.03
C ASP A 447 7.05 -5.14 22.40
N PHE A 448 7.41 -5.37 23.67
CA PHE A 448 7.58 -6.70 24.24
C PHE A 448 6.34 -7.16 25.02
N SER A 449 5.32 -6.30 25.17
CA SER A 449 4.05 -6.72 25.73
C SER A 449 3.41 -7.83 24.87
N ARG A 450 2.86 -8.85 25.54
CA ARG A 450 2.22 -9.99 24.88
C ARG A 450 0.84 -10.26 25.48
N PRO A 451 -0.16 -10.59 24.64
CA PRO A 451 -0.09 -10.69 23.18
C PRO A 451 0.03 -9.32 22.47
N LYS A 452 0.65 -9.26 21.28
CA LYS A 452 0.91 -7.98 20.59
C LYS A 452 -0.37 -7.41 20.00
N ALA A 453 -0.81 -6.28 20.55
CA ALA A 453 -1.97 -5.54 20.05
C ALA A 453 -1.79 -5.05 18.60
N CYS A 454 -2.90 -4.96 17.87
CA CYS A 454 -2.92 -4.32 16.57
C CYS A 454 -2.66 -2.81 16.74
N THR A 455 -1.53 -2.33 16.22
CA THR A 455 -1.03 -0.96 16.42
C THR A 455 -0.81 -0.31 15.05
N HIS A 456 -1.88 0.24 14.46
CA HIS A 456 -1.82 0.84 13.14
C HIS A 456 -2.75 2.04 12.96
#